data_AF-A0A6A0HBT3-F1
#
_entry.id   AF-A0A6A0HBT3-F1
#
_cell.length_a   1.000
_cell.length_b   1.000
_cell.length_c   1.000
_cell.angle_alpha   90.00
_cell.angle_beta   90.00
_cell.angle_gamma   90.00
#
_symmetry.space_group_name_H-M   'P 1'
#
loop_
_entity.id
_entity.type
_entity.pdbx_description
1 polymer ?
#
loop_
_entity_poly.entity_id
_entity_poly.type
_entity_poly.pdbx_seq_one_letter_code
_entity_poly.pdbx_strand_id
1 'polypeptide(L)'
;MSEIADLTYNVVAFSEIMQMVWKRLNDHGKNWRHVYKALVLLEYLIKTGSEKVAEQSRENIHSISTLKDFQYIEEGKDQGINVREKAKAMVALLKDDERLRNERSVSGIAGDP
;
A
#
# COMPACT_ATOMS: atom_id res chain seq x y z
N MET A 1 1.12 -2.87 -12.70
CA MET A 1 0.39 -2.25 -11.56
C MET A 1 -0.84 -1.49 -12.05
N SER A 2 -0.77 -0.76 -13.18
CA SER A 2 -1.93 -0.11 -13.82
C SER A 2 -3.14 -1.04 -13.98
N GLU A 3 -2.97 -2.22 -14.59
CA GLU A 3 -4.06 -3.20 -14.77
C GLU A 3 -4.75 -3.58 -13.45
N ILE A 4 -3.99 -3.69 -12.35
CA ILE A 4 -4.55 -3.99 -11.02
C ILE A 4 -5.34 -2.79 -10.50
N ALA A 5 -4.85 -1.56 -10.73
CA ALA A 5 -5.55 -0.33 -10.38
C ALA A 5 -6.90 -0.23 -11.12
N ASP A 6 -6.94 -0.52 -12.40
CA ASP A 6 -8.17 -0.53 -13.21
C ASP A 6 -9.16 -1.57 -12.67
N LEU A 7 -8.67 -2.75 -12.29
CA LEU A 7 -9.50 -3.81 -11.70
C LEU A 7 -10.07 -3.45 -10.33
N THR A 8 -9.51 -2.47 -9.59
CA THR A 8 -10.08 -2.02 -8.30
C THR A 8 -11.44 -1.32 -8.45
N TYR A 9 -11.84 -0.93 -9.67
CA TYR A 9 -13.18 -0.40 -9.95
C TYR A 9 -14.24 -1.50 -10.07
N ASN A 10 -13.84 -2.76 -10.32
CA ASN A 10 -14.72 -3.91 -10.29
C ASN A 10 -14.88 -4.43 -8.85
N VAL A 11 -16.12 -4.55 -8.36
CA VAL A 11 -16.40 -4.89 -6.95
C VAL A 11 -15.88 -6.27 -6.53
N VAL A 12 -15.97 -7.26 -7.42
CA VAL A 12 -15.51 -8.63 -7.14
C VAL A 12 -13.98 -8.65 -7.09
N ALA A 13 -13.33 -8.14 -8.14
CA ALA A 13 -11.88 -8.09 -8.21
C ALA A 13 -11.28 -7.21 -7.10
N PHE A 14 -11.91 -6.10 -6.74
CA PHE A 14 -11.51 -5.26 -5.60
C PHE A 14 -11.38 -6.09 -4.32
N SER A 15 -12.39 -6.90 -4.02
CA SER A 15 -12.42 -7.70 -2.79
C SER A 15 -11.28 -8.72 -2.76
N GLU A 16 -11.03 -9.40 -3.89
CA GLU A 16 -9.95 -10.38 -4.03
C GLU A 16 -8.56 -9.73 -3.97
N ILE A 17 -8.37 -8.60 -4.66
CA ILE A 17 -7.13 -7.83 -4.67
C ILE A 17 -6.80 -7.37 -3.26
N MET A 18 -7.73 -6.70 -2.58
CA MET A 18 -7.50 -6.19 -1.23
C MET A 18 -7.27 -7.33 -0.23
N GLN A 19 -8.02 -8.42 -0.31
CA GLN A 19 -7.78 -9.61 0.53
C GLN A 19 -6.35 -10.15 0.36
N MET A 20 -5.87 -10.24 -0.89
CA MET A 20 -4.50 -10.70 -1.17
C MET A 20 -3.44 -9.73 -0.65
N VAL A 21 -3.65 -8.41 -0.83
CA VAL A 21 -2.76 -7.38 -0.30
C VAL A 21 -2.65 -7.49 1.22
N TRP A 22 -3.78 -7.53 1.94
CA TRP A 22 -3.79 -7.65 3.40
C TRP A 22 -3.14 -8.94 3.89
N LYS A 23 -3.39 -10.06 3.20
CA LYS A 23 -2.72 -11.33 3.50
C LYS A 23 -1.19 -11.21 3.42
N ARG A 24 -0.66 -10.53 2.39
CA ARG A 24 0.78 -10.34 2.19
C ARG A 24 1.39 -9.30 3.12
N LEU A 25 0.63 -8.29 3.55
CA LEU A 25 1.08 -7.35 4.57
C LEU A 25 1.25 -8.03 5.94
N ASN A 26 0.52 -9.12 6.20
CA ASN A 26 0.63 -9.90 7.42
C ASN A 26 1.70 -11.01 7.38
N ASP A 27 2.58 -11.04 6.37
CA ASP A 27 3.75 -11.94 6.35
C ASP A 27 4.85 -11.44 7.32
N HIS A 28 5.76 -12.33 7.73
CA HIS A 28 6.80 -12.01 8.73
C HIS A 28 8.19 -12.55 8.36
N GLY A 29 9.23 -12.01 9.00
CA GLY A 29 10.61 -12.51 8.94
C GLY A 29 11.15 -12.62 7.51
N LYS A 30 11.60 -13.83 7.12
CA LYS A 30 12.18 -14.11 5.80
C LYS A 30 11.29 -13.76 4.61
N ASN A 31 9.98 -13.62 4.84
CA ASN A 31 9.02 -13.21 3.82
C ASN A 31 8.89 -11.69 3.67
N TRP A 32 9.84 -10.89 4.16
CA TRP A 32 9.84 -9.42 4.08
C TRP A 32 9.57 -8.85 2.68
N ARG A 33 9.99 -9.57 1.62
CA ARG A 33 9.72 -9.16 0.23
C ARG A 33 8.23 -9.18 -0.11
N HIS A 34 7.44 -10.09 0.48
CA HIS A 34 5.99 -10.09 0.31
C HIS A 34 5.37 -8.83 0.90
N VAL A 35 5.75 -8.51 2.14
CA VAL A 35 5.28 -7.31 2.85
C VAL A 35 5.65 -6.06 2.08
N TYR A 36 6.92 -5.92 1.68
CA TYR A 36 7.39 -4.75 0.94
C TYR A 36 6.69 -4.59 -0.41
N LYS A 37 6.57 -5.65 -1.21
CA LYS A 37 5.88 -5.59 -2.52
C LYS A 37 4.39 -5.31 -2.36
N ALA A 38 3.76 -5.79 -1.30
CA ALA A 38 2.37 -5.46 -0.99
C ALA A 38 2.21 -3.98 -0.59
N LEU A 39 3.14 -3.42 0.20
CA LEU A 39 3.16 -1.98 0.50
C LEU A 39 3.33 -1.12 -0.77
N VAL A 40 4.22 -1.52 -1.67
CA VAL A 40 4.44 -0.82 -2.95
C VAL A 40 3.18 -0.87 -3.82
N LEU A 41 2.53 -2.03 -3.92
CA LEU A 41 1.29 -2.16 -4.67
C LEU A 41 0.18 -1.31 -4.03
N LEU A 42 0.00 -1.43 -2.71
CA LEU A 42 -1.05 -0.69 -2.00
C LEU A 42 -0.88 0.83 -2.15
N GLU A 43 0.35 1.35 -2.05
CA GLU A 43 0.61 2.78 -2.30
C GLU A 43 0.19 3.19 -3.70
N TYR A 44 0.53 2.40 -4.73
CA TYR A 44 0.13 2.69 -6.10
C TYR A 44 -1.39 2.71 -6.23
N LEU A 45 -2.08 1.70 -5.69
CA LEU A 45 -3.54 1.63 -5.72
C LEU A 45 -4.21 2.78 -4.94
N ILE A 46 -3.64 3.21 -3.81
CA ILE A 46 -4.11 4.38 -3.05
C ILE A 46 -4.01 5.67 -3.88
N LYS A 47 -3.07 5.76 -4.82
CA LYS A 47 -2.87 6.97 -5.64
C LYS A 47 -3.61 6.94 -6.97
N THR A 48 -3.79 5.76 -7.56
CA THR A 48 -4.28 5.63 -8.95
C THR A 48 -5.52 4.76 -9.10
N GLY A 49 -5.84 3.94 -8.12
CA GLY A 49 -7.01 3.06 -8.16
C GLY A 49 -8.28 3.74 -7.64
N SER A 50 -9.34 2.94 -7.50
CA SER A 50 -10.62 3.35 -6.91
C SER A 50 -10.45 4.02 -5.54
N GLU A 51 -11.26 5.05 -5.26
CA GLU A 51 -11.28 5.76 -3.97
C GLU A 51 -11.48 4.80 -2.78
N LYS A 52 -12.20 3.68 -3.02
CA LYS A 52 -12.42 2.61 -2.03
C LYS A 52 -11.13 2.03 -1.47
N VAL A 53 -10.04 2.04 -2.24
CA VAL A 53 -8.73 1.58 -1.77
C VAL A 53 -8.21 2.50 -0.67
N ALA A 54 -8.27 3.81 -0.88
CA ALA A 54 -7.82 4.81 0.08
C ALA A 54 -8.71 4.83 1.33
N GLU A 55 -10.02 4.68 1.17
CA GLU A 55 -10.98 4.54 2.28
C GLU A 55 -10.67 3.31 3.13
N GLN A 56 -10.64 2.10 2.55
CA GLN A 56 -10.35 0.88 3.30
C GLN A 56 -8.95 0.90 3.95
N SER A 57 -7.96 1.53 3.29
CA SER A 57 -6.61 1.69 3.85
C SER A 57 -6.59 2.62 5.06
N ARG A 58 -7.42 3.67 5.09
CA ARG A 58 -7.60 4.55 6.26
C ARG A 58 -8.31 3.83 7.40
N GLU A 59 -9.36 3.07 7.12
CA GLU A 59 -10.06 2.25 8.12
C GLU A 59 -9.13 1.22 8.77
N ASN A 60 -8.22 0.65 7.99
CA ASN A 60 -7.26 -0.36 8.43
C ASN A 60 -5.85 0.19 8.68
N ILE A 61 -5.71 1.51 8.91
CA ILE A 61 -4.40 2.18 9.01
C ILE A 61 -3.54 1.60 10.15
N HIS A 62 -4.16 1.03 11.18
CA HIS A 62 -3.45 0.35 12.26
C HIS A 62 -2.61 -0.84 11.74
N SER A 63 -3.16 -1.65 10.84
CA SER A 63 -2.48 -2.80 10.22
C SER A 63 -1.25 -2.38 9.42
N ILE A 64 -1.27 -1.19 8.83
CA ILE A 64 -0.10 -0.60 8.15
C ILE A 64 0.89 -0.04 9.19
N SER A 65 0.37 0.59 10.26
CA SER A 65 1.17 1.22 11.30
C SER A 65 2.07 0.21 12.04
N THR A 66 1.64 -1.03 12.24
CA THR A 66 2.48 -2.08 12.87
C THR A 66 3.74 -2.38 12.06
N LEU A 67 3.71 -2.19 10.74
CA LEU A 67 4.86 -2.44 9.86
C LEU A 67 5.98 -1.39 10.01
N LYS A 68 5.73 -0.26 10.69
CA LYS A 68 6.77 0.73 11.02
C LYS A 68 7.84 0.18 11.95
N ASP A 69 7.55 -0.92 12.63
CA ASP A 69 8.44 -1.61 13.56
C ASP A 69 8.89 -2.98 13.03
N PHE A 70 8.66 -3.28 11.74
CA PHE A 70 9.06 -4.54 11.12
C PHE A 70 10.58 -4.77 11.19
N GLN A 71 11.01 -5.93 11.69
CA GLN A 71 12.42 -6.29 11.83
C GLN A 71 12.73 -7.60 11.10
N TYR A 72 13.79 -7.57 10.29
CA TYR A 72 14.39 -8.78 9.74
C TYR A 72 15.84 -8.49 9.36
N ILE A 73 16.78 -9.25 9.93
CA ILE A 73 18.20 -9.19 9.61
C ILE A 73 18.59 -10.49 8.89
N GLU A 74 19.20 -10.37 7.72
CA GLU A 74 19.71 -11.48 6.91
C GLU A 74 21.17 -11.19 6.56
N GLU A 75 22.08 -12.09 6.90
CA GLU A 75 23.53 -11.94 6.64
C GLU A 75 24.12 -10.61 7.15
N GLY A 76 23.68 -10.17 8.34
CA GLY A 76 24.11 -8.91 8.94
C GLY A 76 23.51 -7.65 8.30
N LYS A 77 22.61 -7.79 7.31
CA LYS A 77 21.91 -6.67 6.67
C LYS A 77 20.47 -6.57 7.16
N ASP A 78 20.05 -5.37 7.53
CA ASP A 78 18.66 -5.08 7.89
C ASP A 78 17.79 -4.99 6.63
N GLN A 79 17.09 -6.07 6.32
CA GLN A 79 16.14 -6.13 5.21
C GLN A 79 14.78 -5.52 5.58
N GLY A 80 14.53 -5.30 6.87
CA GLY A 80 13.30 -4.70 7.37
C GLY A 80 13.24 -3.19 7.21
N ILE A 81 14.38 -2.51 7.04
CA ILE A 81 14.45 -1.04 6.97
C ILE A 81 13.54 -0.44 5.90
N ASN A 82 13.54 -1.02 4.69
CA ASN A 82 12.71 -0.55 3.59
C ASN A 82 11.20 -0.74 3.86
N VAL A 83 10.82 -1.78 4.59
CA VAL A 83 9.43 -1.99 5.04
C VAL A 83 9.02 -0.89 6.01
N ARG A 84 9.87 -0.60 7.00
CA ARG A 84 9.60 0.43 8.01
C ARG A 84 9.48 1.83 7.40
N GLU A 85 10.39 2.20 6.52
CA GLU A 85 10.37 3.52 5.86
C GLU A 85 9.14 3.69 4.98
N LYS A 86 8.80 2.66 4.18
CA LYS A 86 7.61 2.67 3.33
C LYS A 86 6.32 2.76 4.14
N ALA A 87 6.21 2.00 5.23
CA ALA A 87 5.07 2.05 6.14
C ALA A 87 4.91 3.43 6.80
N LYS A 88 6.02 4.04 7.24
CA LYS A 88 6.01 5.40 7.81
C LYS A 88 5.48 6.43 6.81
N ALA A 89 5.99 6.40 5.57
CA ALA A 89 5.55 7.30 4.52
C ALA A 89 4.06 7.09 4.17
N MET A 90 3.62 5.84 4.07
CA MET A 90 2.22 5.53 3.72
C MET A 90 1.24 5.93 4.83
N VAL A 91 1.59 5.72 6.11
CA VAL A 91 0.78 6.21 7.25
C VAL A 91 0.73 7.73 7.27
N ALA A 92 1.82 8.42 6.94
CA ALA A 92 1.83 9.87 6.86
C ALA A 92 0.91 10.38 5.74
N LEU A 93 0.97 9.77 4.55
CA LEU A 93 0.10 10.10 3.42
C LEU A 93 -1.39 9.86 3.75
N LEU A 94 -1.74 8.72 4.34
CA LEU A 94 -3.13 8.36 4.65
C LEU A 94 -3.75 9.23 5.77
N LYS A 95 -2.93 9.96 6.53
CA LYS A 95 -3.39 10.90 7.57
C LYS A 95 -3.53 12.34 7.07
N ASP A 96 -3.04 12.62 5.87
CA ASP A 96 -3.03 13.95 5.28
C ASP A 96 -3.98 13.95 4.07
N ASP A 97 -5.26 14.23 4.33
CA ASP A 97 -6.32 14.16 3.32
C ASP A 97 -6.08 15.13 2.15
N GLU A 98 -5.53 16.31 2.42
CA GLU A 98 -5.24 17.31 1.39
C GLU A 98 -4.11 16.83 0.48
N ARG A 99 -3.01 16.38 1.08
CA ARG A 99 -1.90 15.82 0.32
C ARG A 99 -2.32 14.60 -0.48
N LEU A 100 -3.09 13.68 0.11
CA LEU A 100 -3.57 12.49 -0.57
C LEU A 100 -4.45 12.85 -1.77
N ARG A 101 -5.38 13.79 -1.60
CA ARG A 101 -6.22 14.29 -2.69
C ARG A 101 -5.37 14.90 -3.82
N ASN A 102 -4.35 15.66 -3.48
CA ASN A 102 -3.44 16.26 -4.46
C ASN A 102 -2.64 15.17 -5.22
N GLU A 103 -2.06 14.20 -4.52
CA GLU A 103 -1.33 13.09 -5.16
C GLU A 103 -2.23 12.26 -6.10
N ARG A 104 -3.50 12.05 -5.73
CA ARG A 104 -4.50 11.39 -6.59
C ARG A 104 -4.88 12.23 -7.81
N SER A 105 -5.05 13.54 -7.64
CA SER A 105 -5.38 14.45 -8.75
C SER A 105 -4.27 14.51 -9.80
N VAL A 106 -3.00 14.57 -9.38
CA VAL A 106 -1.84 14.57 -10.29
C VAL A 106 -1.72 13.22 -11.01
N SER A 107 -1.93 12.13 -10.27
CA SER A 107 -1.85 10.78 -10.83
C SER A 107 -2.98 10.48 -11.82
N GLY A 108 -4.15 11.14 -11.67
CA GLY A 108 -5.29 11.03 -12.58
C GLY A 108 -5.20 11.85 -13.87
N ILE A 109 -4.24 12.78 -14.00
CA ILE A 109 -4.08 13.61 -15.21
C ILE A 109 -3.21 12.92 -16.29
N ALA A 110 -2.48 11.86 -15.95
CA ALA A 110 -1.66 11.11 -16.90
C ALA A 110 -2.44 10.03 -17.69
N GLY A 111 -3.78 10.01 -17.58
CA GLY A 111 -4.62 8.88 -17.99
C GLY A 111 -5.71 9.14 -19.04
N ASP A 112 -5.81 10.31 -19.66
CA ASP A 112 -6.69 10.50 -20.84
C ASP A 112 -6.25 11.69 -21.72
N PRO A 113 -6.07 11.50 -23.05
CA PRO A 113 -6.12 12.56 -24.06
C PRO A 113 -7.55 13.09 -24.30
#